data_AF-A0A353ENI0-F1
#
_entry.id   AF-A0A353ENI0-F1
#
_cell.length_a   1.000
_cell.length_b   1.000
_cell.length_c   1.000
_cell.angle_alpha   90.00
_cell.angle_beta   90.00
_cell.angle_gamma   90.00
#
_symmetry.space_group_name_H-M   'P 1'
#
loop_
_entity.id
_entity.type
_entity.pdbx_description
1 polymer ?
#
loop_
_entity_poly.entity_id
_entity_poly.type
_entity_poly.pdbx_seq_one_letter_code
_entity_poly.pdbx_strand_id
1 'polypeptide(L)'
;MTDLESTILSLLRGKEISSLSLTRDALVSVTGYPDRANRDAIASLQAQGFPIVSLSKGYWLGTQEEVEAYKRREWKRLRTLAEKLKDLMPQVNEALKQLDLGFLKE
;
A
#
# COMPACT_ATOMS: atom_id res chain seq x y z
N MET A 1 12.81 -20.85 -3.81
CA MET A 1 13.20 -19.63 -3.09
C MET A 1 14.56 -19.18 -3.60
N THR A 2 14.70 -17.95 -4.07
CA THR A 2 15.97 -17.38 -4.57
C THR A 2 16.84 -16.83 -3.43
N ASP A 3 18.11 -16.53 -3.71
CA ASP A 3 18.99 -15.87 -2.73
C ASP A 3 18.42 -14.52 -2.29
N LEU A 4 17.95 -13.72 -3.24
CA LEU A 4 17.29 -12.44 -2.96
C LEU A 4 16.04 -12.61 -2.08
N GLU A 5 15.17 -13.57 -2.40
CA GLU A 5 13.99 -13.87 -1.58
C GLU A 5 14.38 -14.27 -0.16
N SER A 6 15.43 -15.08 -0.01
CA SER A 6 15.95 -15.53 1.29
C SER A 6 16.50 -14.36 2.12
N THR A 7 17.26 -13.47 1.48
CA THR A 7 17.78 -12.24 2.11
C THR A 7 16.64 -11.34 2.55
N ILE A 8 15.68 -11.04 1.66
CA ILE A 8 14.54 -10.17 1.98
C ILE A 8 13.72 -10.75 3.15
N LEU A 9 13.45 -12.06 3.11
CA LEU A 9 12.70 -12.71 4.18
C LEU A 9 13.45 -12.66 5.52
N SER A 10 14.78 -12.85 5.50
CA SER A 10 15.62 -12.68 6.69
C SER A 10 15.57 -11.26 7.24
N LEU A 11 15.68 -10.24 6.38
CA LEU A 11 15.58 -8.83 6.77
C LEU A 11 14.23 -8.48 7.38
N LEU A 12 13.15 -9.04 6.84
CA LEU A 12 11.80 -8.84 7.35
C LEU A 12 11.57 -9.56 8.70
N ARG A 13 12.22 -10.71 8.92
CA ARG A 13 12.16 -11.47 10.19
C ARG A 13 13.02 -10.86 11.29
N GLY A 14 14.18 -10.31 10.93
CA GLY A 14 15.18 -9.79 11.88
C GLY A 14 14.79 -8.47 12.57
N LYS A 15 13.65 -7.85 12.21
CA LYS A 15 13.12 -6.72 12.96
C LYS A 15 12.23 -7.20 14.09
N GLU A 16 12.77 -7.19 15.31
CA GLU A 16 11.96 -7.28 16.53
C GLU A 16 10.98 -6.10 16.58
N ILE A 17 9.72 -6.40 16.32
CA ILE A 17 8.50 -5.76 16.85
C ILE A 17 8.39 -4.21 16.73
N SER A 18 7.46 -3.81 15.83
CA SER A 18 6.46 -2.72 15.99
C SER A 18 6.61 -1.36 15.30
N SER A 19 7.77 -0.90 14.83
CA SER A 19 7.84 0.52 14.37
C SER A 19 8.49 0.82 13.03
N LEU A 20 9.26 -0.09 12.43
CA LEU A 20 9.98 0.26 11.21
C LEU A 20 9.77 -0.77 10.12
N SER A 21 8.77 -0.51 9.28
CA SER A 21 8.71 -1.03 7.91
C SER A 21 10.10 -0.99 7.28
N LEU A 22 10.54 -2.08 6.67
CA LEU A 22 11.71 -2.09 5.81
C LEU A 22 11.40 -1.19 4.61
N THR A 23 12.01 0.00 4.57
CA THR A 23 11.72 0.97 3.52
C THR A 23 12.25 0.48 2.18
N ARG A 24 11.71 1.00 1.08
CA ARG A 24 12.20 0.66 -0.27
C ARG A 24 13.67 1.02 -0.44
N ASP A 25 14.06 2.20 0.03
CA ASP A 25 15.44 2.67 -0.06
C ASP A 25 16.38 1.82 0.80
N ALA A 26 15.95 1.42 2.00
CA ALA A 26 16.72 0.51 2.84
C ALA A 26 16.86 -0.86 2.18
N LEU A 27 15.81 -1.35 1.50
CA LEU A 27 15.85 -2.61 0.78
C LEU A 27 16.87 -2.56 -0.36
N VAL A 28 16.85 -1.51 -1.18
CA VAL A 28 17.84 -1.29 -2.25
C VAL A 28 19.26 -1.19 -1.68
N SER A 29 19.44 -0.42 -0.60
CA SER A 29 20.75 -0.23 0.02
C SER A 29 21.33 -1.52 0.61
N VAL A 30 20.49 -2.39 1.16
CA VAL A 30 20.96 -3.62 1.83
C VAL A 30 21.11 -4.78 0.85
N THR A 31 20.19 -4.93 -0.11
CA THR A 31 20.26 -6.04 -1.07
C THR A 31 21.19 -5.75 -2.23
N GLY A 32 21.43 -4.48 -2.57
CA GLY A 32 22.18 -4.07 -3.76
C GLY A 32 21.39 -4.24 -5.07
N TYR A 33 20.14 -4.71 -4.99
CA TYR A 33 19.29 -4.90 -6.16
C TYR A 33 18.41 -3.65 -6.41
N PRO A 34 18.05 -3.36 -7.68
CA PRO A 34 17.10 -2.31 -8.01
C PRO A 34 15.73 -2.51 -7.34
N ASP A 35 15.01 -1.41 -7.06
CA ASP A 35 13.68 -1.43 -6.44
C ASP A 35 12.71 -2.41 -7.14
N ARG A 36 12.74 -2.46 -8.47
CA ARG A 36 11.90 -3.38 -9.25
C ARG A 36 12.17 -4.85 -8.91
N ALA A 37 13.44 -5.26 -8.86
CA ALA A 37 13.80 -6.64 -8.54
C ALA A 37 13.41 -7.01 -7.10
N ASN A 38 13.60 -6.08 -6.17
CA ASN A 38 13.15 -6.25 -4.78
C ASN A 38 11.61 -6.40 -4.69
N ARG A 39 10.86 -5.61 -5.46
CA ARG A 39 9.39 -5.70 -5.52
C ARG A 39 8.91 -7.02 -6.11
N ASP A 40 9.55 -7.50 -7.17
CA ASP A 40 9.22 -8.77 -7.81
C ASP A 40 9.48 -9.94 -6.84
N ALA A 41 10.59 -9.90 -6.10
CA ALA A 41 10.90 -10.88 -5.06
C ALA A 41 9.88 -10.86 -3.90
N ILE A 42 9.44 -9.66 -3.46
CA ILE A 42 8.38 -9.55 -2.45
C ILE A 42 7.05 -10.11 -2.96
N ALA A 43 6.67 -9.82 -4.21
CA ALA A 43 5.46 -10.36 -4.80
C ALA A 43 5.52 -11.89 -4.89
N SER A 44 6.68 -12.45 -5.24
CA SER A 44 6.92 -13.89 -5.24
C SER A 44 6.78 -14.49 -3.84
N LEU A 45 7.37 -13.88 -2.81
CA LEU A 45 7.20 -14.32 -1.42
C LEU A 45 5.73 -14.28 -0.97
N GLN A 46 4.99 -13.23 -1.34
CA GLN A 46 3.55 -13.16 -1.06
C GLN A 46 2.78 -14.31 -1.75
N ALA A 47 3.11 -14.62 -3.01
CA ALA A 47 2.51 -15.73 -3.75
C ALA A 47 2.86 -17.11 -3.13
N GLN A 48 4.01 -17.23 -2.48
CA GLN A 48 4.42 -18.41 -1.71
C GLN A 48 3.70 -18.51 -0.34
N GLY A 49 2.85 -17.54 0.02
CA GLY A 49 2.06 -17.55 1.26
C GLY A 49 2.71 -16.83 2.43
N PHE A 50 3.82 -16.10 2.22
CA PHE A 50 4.39 -15.28 3.29
C PHE A 50 3.48 -14.07 3.58
N PRO A 51 3.09 -13.83 4.85
CA PRO A 51 2.21 -12.74 5.26
C PRO A 51 2.91 -11.36 5.24
N ILE A 52 3.38 -10.95 4.07
CA ILE A 52 4.07 -9.67 3.85
C ILE A 52 3.03 -8.63 3.42
N VAL A 53 3.09 -7.44 4.02
CA VAL A 53 2.25 -6.30 3.65
C VAL A 53 3.11 -5.24 2.99
N SER A 54 2.68 -4.83 1.80
CA SER A 54 3.30 -3.76 1.02
C SER A 54 2.59 -2.44 1.30
N LEU A 55 3.31 -1.48 1.84
CA LEU A 55 2.86 -0.11 2.07
C LEU A 55 3.54 0.85 1.07
N SER A 56 3.06 2.09 1.00
CA SER A 56 3.72 3.13 0.21
C SER A 56 5.16 3.37 0.67
N LYS A 57 5.41 3.30 1.99
CA LYS A 57 6.71 3.59 2.62
C LYS A 57 7.64 2.39 2.77
N GLY A 58 7.19 1.17 2.47
CA GLY A 58 8.00 -0.03 2.67
C GLY A 58 7.18 -1.28 2.92
N TYR A 59 7.79 -2.24 3.59
CA TYR A 59 7.28 -3.59 3.77
C TYR A 59 7.39 -4.03 5.22
N TRP A 60 6.49 -4.90 5.65
CA TRP A 60 6.62 -5.60 6.92
C TRP A 60 6.05 -7.02 6.79
N LEU A 61 6.59 -7.93 7.59
CA LEU A 61 6.12 -9.30 7.71
C LEU A 61 5.32 -9.39 9.01
N GLY A 62 4.06 -9.82 8.91
CA GLY A 62 3.17 -10.01 10.05
C GLY A 62 2.84 -11.47 10.29
N THR A 63 1.92 -11.72 11.22
CA THR A 63 1.17 -12.99 11.25
C THR A 63 0.00 -12.93 10.26
N GLN A 64 -0.57 -14.10 9.95
CA GLN A 64 -1.76 -14.16 9.09
C GLN A 64 -2.91 -13.33 9.67
N GLU A 65 -3.11 -13.40 10.99
CA GLU A 65 -4.15 -12.67 11.71
C GLU A 65 -3.93 -11.16 11.65
N GLU A 66 -2.69 -10.69 11.79
CA GLU A 66 -2.34 -9.27 11.69
C GLU A 66 -2.59 -8.72 10.28
N VAL A 67 -2.21 -9.49 9.25
CA VAL A 67 -2.44 -9.13 7.85
C VAL A 67 -3.94 -9.07 7.54
N GLU A 68 -4.73 -10.03 8.03
CA GLU A 68 -6.18 -10.02 7.86
C GLU A 68 -6.85 -8.86 8.60
N ALA A 69 -6.42 -8.57 9.84
CA ALA A 69 -6.90 -7.43 10.60
C ALA A 69 -6.60 -6.11 9.88
N TYR A 70 -5.38 -5.98 9.33
CA TYR A 70 -4.98 -4.86 8.49
C TYR A 70 -5.90 -4.72 7.27
N LYS A 71 -6.09 -5.80 6.50
CA LYS A 71 -6.95 -5.81 5.31
C LYS A 71 -8.39 -5.39 5.63
N ARG A 72 -8.97 -5.93 6.71
CA ARG A 72 -10.33 -5.56 7.16
C ARG A 72 -10.44 -4.08 7.48
N ARG A 73 -9.45 -3.51 8.18
CA ARG A 73 -9.42 -2.09 8.53
C ARG A 73 -9.31 -1.20 7.30
N GLU A 74 -8.39 -1.51 6.39
CA GLU A 74 -8.21 -0.70 5.17
C GLU A 74 -9.41 -0.81 4.24
N TRP A 75 -10.03 -1.99 4.13
CA TRP A 75 -11.27 -2.14 3.36
C TRP A 75 -12.40 -1.28 3.91
N LYS A 76 -12.59 -1.26 5.24
CA LYS A 76 -13.58 -0.39 5.88
C LYS A 76 -13.30 1.09 5.57
N ARG A 77 -12.03 1.51 5.66
CA ARG A 77 -11.61 2.87 5.33
C ARG A 77 -11.92 3.25 3.88
N LEU A 78 -11.57 2.37 2.93
CA LEU A 78 -11.82 2.59 1.50
C LEU A 78 -13.33 2.70 1.21
N ARG A 79 -14.13 1.83 1.82
CA ARG A 79 -15.59 1.88 1.69
C ARG A 79 -16.15 3.22 2.17
N THR A 80 -15.74 3.67 3.35
CA THR A 80 -16.17 4.98 3.88
C THR A 80 -15.75 6.14 2.99
N LEU A 81 -14.55 6.08 2.39
CA LEU A 81 -14.11 7.11 1.44
C LEU A 81 -14.95 7.09 0.15
N ALA A 82 -15.27 5.92 -0.37
CA ALA A 82 -16.11 5.78 -1.56
C ALA A 82 -17.54 6.29 -1.31
N GLU A 83 -18.11 6.01 -0.14
CA GLU A 83 -19.42 6.53 0.27
C GLU A 83 -19.40 8.07 0.35
N LYS A 84 -18.39 8.66 1.01
CA LYS A 84 -18.23 10.12 1.06
C LYS A 84 -18.07 10.77 -0.31
N LEU A 85 -17.29 10.14 -1.20
CA LEU A 85 -17.12 10.61 -2.57
C LEU A 85 -18.46 10.60 -3.32
N LYS A 86 -19.25 9.53 -3.17
CA LYS A 86 -20.58 9.43 -3.77
C LYS A 86 -21.52 10.54 -3.28
N ASP A 87 -21.46 10.91 -2.01
CA ASP A 87 -22.27 11.98 -1.43
C ASP A 87 -21.82 13.38 -1.87
N LEU A 88 -20.52 13.55 -2.15
CA LEU A 88 -19.93 14.80 -2.65
C LEU A 88 -20.18 15.02 -4.15
N MET A 89 -20.22 13.97 -4.96
CA MET A 89 -20.35 14.06 -6.43
C MET A 89 -21.53 14.92 -6.91
N PRO A 90 -22.75 14.85 -6.35
CA PRO A 90 -23.86 15.72 -6.74
C PRO A 90 -23.56 17.21 -6.50
N GLN A 91 -22.92 17.53 -5.38
CA GLN A 91 -22.60 18.92 -5.01
C GLN A 91 -21.53 19.49 -5.93
N VAL A 92 -20.51 18.69 -6.27
CA VAL A 92 -19.47 19.06 -7.24
C VAL A 92 -20.07 19.30 -8.62
N ASN A 93 -20.95 18.41 -9.08
CA ASN A 93 -21.62 18.57 -10.37
C ASN A 93 -22.50 19.82 -10.43
N GLU A 94 -23.18 20.15 -9.34
CA GLU A 94 -23.99 21.36 -9.27
C GLU A 94 -23.13 22.63 -9.26
N ALA A 95 -22.02 22.63 -8.51
CA ALA A 95 -21.07 23.73 -8.51
C ALA A 95 -20.44 23.95 -9.90
N LEU A 96 -20.10 22.88 -10.62
CA LEU A 96 -19.57 22.96 -11.99
C LEU A 96 -20.61 23.55 -12.96
N LYS A 97 -21.88 23.14 -12.87
CA LYS A 97 -22.96 23.73 -13.69
C LYS A 97 -23.14 25.23 -13.43
N GLN A 98 -23.02 25.66 -12.18
CA GLN A 98 -23.14 27.08 -11.82
C GLN A 98 -21.98 27.91 -12.38
N LEU A 99 -20.77 27.35 -12.44
CA LEU A 99 -19.62 27.99 -13.07
C LEU A 99 -19.81 28.11 -14.59
N ASP A 100 -20.24 27.03 -15.27
CA ASP A 100 -20.51 27.07 -16.73
C ASP A 100 -21.64 28.06 -17.09
N LEU A 101 -22.67 28.19 -16.26
CA LEU A 101 -23.74 29.17 -16.44
C LEU A 101 -23.33 30.61 -16.10
N GLY A 102 -22.23 30.79 -15.36
CA GLY A 102 -21.66 32.10 -15.05
C GLY A 102 -20.92 32.72 -16.23
N PHE A 103 -20.31 31.91 -17.10
CA PHE A 103 -19.56 32.38 -18.28
C PHE A 103 -20.43 32.74 -19.49
N LEU A 104 -21.70 32.35 -19.52
CA LEU A 104 -22.63 32.62 -20.62
C LEU A 104 -23.54 33.84 -20.38
N LYS A 105 -23.32 34.59 -19.30
CA LYS A 105 -24.16 35.73 -18.89
C LYS A 105 -23.48 37.11 -19.02
N GLU A 106 -22.34 37.22 -19.71
CA GLU A 106 -21.72 38.50 -20.07
C GLU A 106 -22.04 38.93 -21.51
#